data_AF-A0A7S3RQB9-F1
#
_entry.id   AF-A0A7S3RQB9-F1
#
_cell.length_a   1.000
_cell.length_b   1.000
_cell.length_c   1.000
_cell.angle_alpha   90.00
_cell.angle_beta   90.00
_cell.angle_gamma   90.00
#
_symmetry.space_group_name_H-M   'P 1'
#
loop_
_entity.id
_entity.type
_entity.pdbx_description
1 polymer ?
#
loop_
_entity_poly.entity_id
_entity_poly.type
_entity_poly.pdbx_seq_one_letter_code
_entity_poly.pdbx_strand_id
1 'polypeptide(L)'
;KMDSYLIISVLQVDLCVGLFTEGRLEPGTPPWLLHFYMLTLSGAFMYLLMSVWLAMHASVVASCSSVRLLTQFVRLPVPTWEQLEEMRTYASEYESMHPGHMLRVPFTDSLASCGKRGA
;
A
#
# COMPACT_ATOMS: atom_id res chain seq x y z
N LYS A 1 -10.78 -5.24 0.96
CA LYS A 1 -10.18 -6.10 2.03
C LYS A 1 -9.73 -5.29 3.24
N MET A 2 -9.25 -4.05 3.07
CA MET A 2 -8.79 -3.20 4.19
C MET A 2 -9.95 -2.52 4.92
N ASP A 3 -11.03 -2.16 4.20
CA ASP A 3 -12.24 -1.54 4.78
C ASP A 3 -13.00 -2.48 5.72
N SER A 4 -12.88 -3.80 5.51
CA SER A 4 -13.49 -4.82 6.39
C SER A 4 -12.97 -4.73 7.83
N TYR A 5 -11.72 -4.34 8.04
CA TYR A 5 -11.16 -4.16 9.38
C TYR A 5 -11.69 -2.90 10.06
N LEU A 6 -11.92 -1.83 9.29
CA LEU A 6 -12.52 -0.60 9.82
C LEU A 6 -13.96 -0.83 10.30
N ILE A 7 -14.74 -1.63 9.56
CA ILE A 7 -16.13 -1.96 9.92
C ILE A 7 -16.20 -2.64 11.30
N ILE A 8 -15.32 -3.62 11.55
CA ILE A 8 -15.28 -4.36 12.81
C ILE A 8 -14.89 -3.44 13.98
N SER A 9 -13.88 -2.59 13.78
CA SER A 9 -13.43 -1.66 14.82
C SER A 9 -14.50 -0.62 15.16
N VAL A 10 -15.27 -0.12 14.18
CA VAL A 10 -16.38 0.81 14.42
C VAL A 10 -17.53 0.14 15.17
N LEU A 11 -17.86 -1.10 14.82
CA LEU A 11 -18.86 -1.91 15.55
C LEU A 11 -18.47 -2.09 17.01
N GLN A 12 -17.19 -2.35 17.29
CA GLN A 12 -16.70 -2.51 18.65
C GLN A 12 -16.73 -1.20 19.45
N VAL A 13 -16.48 -0.06 18.80
CA VAL A 13 -16.66 1.27 19.41
C VAL A 13 -18.13 1.53 19.76
N ASP A 14 -19.06 1.20 18.85
CA ASP A 14 -20.50 1.36 19.07
C ASP A 14 -20.99 0.55 20.29
N LEU A 15 -20.55 -0.70 20.42
CA LEU A 15 -20.84 -1.53 21.59
C LEU A 15 -20.27 -0.92 22.89
N CYS A 16 -19.06 -0.35 22.85
CA CYS A 16 -18.50 0.35 24.01
C CYS A 16 -19.31 1.60 24.39
N VAL A 17 -19.82 2.34 23.41
CA VAL A 17 -20.68 3.52 23.63
C VAL A 17 -22.03 3.10 24.22
N GLY A 18 -22.65 2.06 23.69
CA GLY A 18 -23.91 1.52 24.22
C GLY A 18 -23.78 1.04 25.67
N LEU A 19 -22.64 0.41 26.02
CA LEU A 19 -22.36 0.00 27.39
C LEU A 19 -22.13 1.21 28.33
N PHE A 20 -21.69 2.34 27.79
CA PHE A 20 -21.43 3.58 28.53
C PHE A 20 -22.75 4.30 28.88
N THR A 21 -23.75 4.27 27.99
CA THR A 21 -25.04 4.92 28.21
C THR A 21 -26.04 4.05 28.97
N GLU A 22 -26.07 2.74 28.71
CA GLU A 22 -27.07 1.81 29.25
C GLU A 22 -26.52 0.89 30.36
N GLY A 23 -25.28 1.09 30.81
CA GLY A 23 -24.62 0.28 31.83
C GLY A 23 -25.29 0.38 33.20
N ARG A 24 -26.40 -0.34 33.40
CA ARG A 24 -27.10 -0.42 34.69
C ARG A 24 -26.35 -1.34 35.63
N LEU A 25 -25.70 -0.75 36.63
CA LEU A 25 -25.22 -1.49 37.80
C LEU A 25 -26.35 -1.70 38.80
N GLU A 26 -26.27 -2.81 39.53
CA GLU A 26 -27.26 -3.19 40.53
C GLU A 26 -27.31 -2.14 41.66
N PRO A 27 -28.52 -1.70 42.10
CA PRO A 27 -28.66 -0.69 43.12
C PRO A 27 -28.12 -1.22 44.46
N GLY A 28 -26.99 -0.66 44.91
CA GLY A 28 -26.24 -1.13 46.08
C GLY A 28 -24.72 -1.22 45.88
N THR A 29 -24.25 -1.00 44.65
CA THR A 29 -22.81 -1.04 44.34
C THR A 29 -22.04 0.10 45.04
N PRO A 30 -20.90 -0.19 45.70
CA PRO A 30 -20.12 0.84 46.37
C PRO A 30 -19.52 1.87 45.38
N PRO A 31 -19.43 3.16 45.73
CA PRO A 31 -19.06 4.22 44.79
C PRO A 31 -17.70 4.05 44.13
N TRP A 32 -16.70 3.51 44.85
CA TRP A 32 -15.36 3.33 44.30
C TRP A 32 -15.32 2.32 43.14
N LEU A 33 -16.16 1.28 43.19
CA LEU A 33 -16.23 0.27 42.13
C LEU A 33 -16.82 0.87 40.85
N LEU A 34 -17.82 1.75 41.00
CA LEU A 34 -18.42 2.47 39.87
C LEU A 34 -17.39 3.36 39.17
N HIS A 35 -16.51 4.03 39.93
CA HIS A 35 -15.43 4.84 39.34
C HIS A 35 -14.45 3.98 38.53
N PHE A 36 -14.04 2.81 39.04
CA PHE A 36 -13.17 1.89 38.28
C PHE A 36 -13.86 1.36 37.02
N TYR A 37 -15.15 1.03 37.09
CA TYR A 37 -15.93 0.63 35.94
C TYR A 37 -15.96 1.71 34.85
N MET A 38 -16.29 2.95 35.21
CA MET A 38 -16.32 4.07 34.25
C MET A 38 -14.94 4.40 33.68
N LEU A 39 -13.86 4.27 34.47
CA LEU A 39 -12.49 4.53 34.03
C LEU A 39 -12.01 3.48 33.03
N THR A 40 -12.25 2.20 33.29
CA THR A 40 -11.89 1.11 32.36
C THR A 40 -12.66 1.22 31.05
N LEU A 41 -13.95 1.60 31.10
CA LEU A 41 -14.78 1.78 29.93
C LEU A 41 -14.32 2.98 29.07
N SER A 42 -13.99 4.10 29.71
CA SER A 42 -13.39 5.28 29.06
C SER A 42 -12.03 4.95 28.42
N GLY A 43 -11.19 4.16 29.11
CA GLY A 43 -9.92 3.69 28.59
C GLY A 43 -10.07 2.79 27.36
N ALA A 44 -11.02 1.86 27.39
CA ALA A 44 -11.34 0.99 26.24
C ALA A 44 -11.82 1.80 25.04
N PHE A 45 -12.69 2.79 25.25
CA PHE A 45 -13.17 3.69 24.21
C PHE A 45 -12.03 4.47 23.54
N MET A 46 -11.15 5.10 24.33
CA MET A 46 -10.02 5.87 23.80
C MET A 46 -9.03 4.98 23.03
N TYR A 47 -8.79 3.76 23.51
CA TYR A 47 -7.92 2.80 22.83
C TYR A 47 -8.45 2.39 21.46
N LEU A 48 -9.75 2.06 21.39
CA LEU A 48 -10.40 1.69 20.12
C LEU A 48 -10.45 2.87 19.14
N LEU A 49 -10.71 4.08 19.65
CA LEU A 49 -10.70 5.30 18.83
C LEU A 49 -9.32 5.55 18.21
N MET A 50 -8.23 5.40 18.98
CA MET A 50 -6.87 5.49 18.44
C MET A 50 -6.57 4.40 17.42
N SER A 51 -7.01 3.16 17.66
CA SER A 51 -6.83 2.08 16.69
C SER A 51 -7.52 2.39 15.36
N VAL A 52 -8.74 2.93 15.39
CA VAL A 52 -9.48 3.34 14.18
C VAL A 52 -8.75 4.47 13.46
N TRP A 53 -8.26 5.47 14.19
CA TRP A 53 -7.52 6.59 13.63
C TRP A 53 -6.27 6.12 12.86
N LEU A 54 -5.47 5.26 13.49
CA LEU A 54 -4.27 4.69 12.87
C LEU A 54 -4.61 3.83 11.64
N ALA A 55 -5.69 3.04 11.72
CA ALA A 55 -6.15 2.23 10.59
C ALA A 55 -6.57 3.09 9.39
N MET A 56 -7.27 4.21 9.60
CA MET A 56 -7.61 5.16 8.53
C MET A 56 -6.37 5.79 7.93
N HIS A 57 -5.40 6.18 8.75
CA HIS A 57 -4.18 6.80 8.24
C HIS A 57 -3.35 5.82 7.41
N ALA A 58 -3.28 4.56 7.84
CA ALA A 58 -2.61 3.50 7.08
C ALA A 58 -3.31 3.21 5.74
N SER A 59 -4.65 3.22 5.70
CA SER A 59 -5.39 2.91 4.46
C SER A 59 -5.20 3.98 3.39
N VAL A 60 -5.20 5.25 3.78
CA VAL A 60 -4.95 6.38 2.88
C VAL A 60 -3.53 6.33 2.33
N VAL A 61 -2.53 6.09 3.19
CA VAL A 61 -1.12 6.01 2.78
C VAL A 61 -0.89 4.84 1.81
N ALA A 62 -1.46 3.67 2.09
CA ALA A 62 -1.34 2.49 1.23
C ALA A 62 -2.00 2.71 -0.15
N SER A 63 -3.13 3.41 -0.20
CA SER A 63 -3.81 3.74 -1.46
C SER A 63 -2.98 4.73 -2.28
N CYS A 64 -2.44 5.77 -1.63
CA CYS A 64 -1.57 6.74 -2.26
C CYS A 64 -0.27 6.09 -2.79
N SER A 65 0.37 5.22 -1.99
CA SER A 65 1.59 4.54 -2.42
C SER A 65 1.34 3.58 -3.59
N SER A 66 0.21 2.88 -3.61
CA SER A 66 -0.17 2.02 -4.75
C SER A 66 -0.30 2.82 -6.04
N VAL A 67 -0.96 3.98 -6.01
CA VAL A 67 -1.11 4.84 -7.19
C VAL A 67 0.23 5.46 -7.60
N ARG A 68 1.08 5.85 -6.63
CA ARG A 68 2.44 6.33 -6.90
C ARG A 68 3.29 5.26 -7.59
N LEU A 69 3.23 4.01 -7.14
CA LEU A 69 3.92 2.91 -7.79
C LEU A 69 3.40 2.72 -9.22
N LEU A 70 2.08 2.67 -9.42
CA LEU A 70 1.49 2.50 -10.75
C LEU A 70 1.88 3.63 -11.72
N THR A 71 1.94 4.87 -11.23
CA THR A 71 2.30 6.05 -12.05
C THR A 71 3.80 6.19 -12.29
N GLN A 72 4.64 5.76 -11.35
CA GLN A 72 6.11 5.74 -11.51
C GLN A 72 6.61 4.56 -12.35
N PHE A 73 5.87 3.45 -12.41
CA PHE A 73 6.20 2.35 -13.34
C PHE A 73 5.85 2.68 -14.81
N VAL A 74 4.88 3.57 -15.04
CA VAL A 74 4.44 3.95 -16.39
C VAL A 74 5.08 5.25 -16.90
N ARG A 75 5.60 6.12 -16.03
CA ARG A 75 6.41 7.26 -16.44
C ARG A 75 7.89 6.94 -16.27
N LEU A 76 8.64 7.04 -17.37
CA LEU A 76 10.09 6.86 -17.37
C LEU A 76 10.73 7.65 -16.20
N PRO A 77 11.66 7.05 -15.45
CA PRO A 77 12.49 7.82 -14.53
C PRO A 77 13.07 8.99 -15.33
N VAL A 78 12.90 10.23 -14.85
CA VAL A 78 13.44 11.41 -15.54
C VAL A 78 14.95 11.22 -15.61
N PRO A 79 15.51 10.95 -16.79
CA PRO A 79 16.90 10.54 -16.90
C PRO A 79 17.79 11.69 -16.45
N THR A 80 18.91 11.35 -15.83
CA THR A 80 19.97 12.33 -15.57
C THR A 80 20.53 12.83 -16.91
N TRP A 81 21.08 14.04 -16.93
CA TRP A 81 21.60 14.65 -18.16
C TRP A 81 22.60 13.75 -18.89
N GLU A 82 23.39 12.96 -18.15
CA GLU A 82 24.32 11.96 -18.69
C GLU A 82 23.59 10.85 -19.46
N GLN A 83 22.54 10.28 -18.86
CA GLN A 83 21.71 9.25 -19.51
C GLN A 83 20.98 9.78 -20.74
N LEU A 84 20.67 11.07 -20.75
CA LEU A 84 20.01 11.75 -21.87
C LEU A 84 20.98 11.94 -23.06
N GLU A 85 22.25 12.25 -22.76
CA GLU A 85 23.30 12.34 -23.77
C GLU A 85 23.62 10.96 -24.36
N GLU A 86 23.74 9.91 -23.55
CA GLU A 86 23.93 8.53 -24.01
C GLU A 86 22.79 8.05 -24.94
N MET A 87 21.54 8.36 -24.57
CA MET A 87 20.36 8.04 -25.39
C MET A 87 20.36 8.82 -26.72
N ARG A 88 20.84 10.07 -26.73
CA ARG A 88 20.99 10.86 -27.96
C ARG A 88 22.04 10.23 -28.87
N THR A 89 23.20 9.84 -28.34
CA THR A 89 24.27 9.22 -29.13
C THR A 89 23.77 7.90 -29.73
N TYR A 90 23.13 7.05 -28.93
CA TYR A 90 22.54 5.79 -29.40
C TYR A 90 21.45 5.99 -30.47
N ALA A 91 20.59 7.00 -30.33
CA ALA A 91 19.58 7.34 -31.34
C ALA A 91 20.23 7.85 -32.65
N SER A 92 21.27 8.67 -32.56
CA SER A 92 22.00 9.16 -33.73
C SER A 92 22.75 8.04 -34.47
N GLU A 93 23.29 7.06 -33.73
CA GLU A 93 23.91 5.87 -34.30
C GLU A 93 22.87 4.99 -35.00
N TYR A 94 21.66 4.88 -34.44
CA TYR A 94 20.55 4.16 -35.05
C TYR A 94 20.10 4.75 -36.39
N GLU A 95 20.05 6.09 -36.50
CA GLU A 95 19.70 6.78 -37.75
C GLU A 95 20.78 6.66 -38.83
N SER A 96 22.03 6.41 -38.44
CA SER A 96 23.15 6.21 -39.37
C SER A 96 23.27 4.77 -39.91
N MET A 97 22.49 3.82 -39.37
CA MET A 97 22.55 2.42 -39.77
C MET A 97 21.81 2.14 -41.10
N HIS A 98 22.37 1.22 -41.89
CA HIS A 98 21.80 0.78 -43.17
C HIS A 98 20.36 0.23 -42.98
N PRO A 99 19.41 0.51 -43.89
CA PRO A 99 17.98 0.18 -43.71
C PRO A 99 17.67 -1.32 -43.53
N GLY A 100 18.58 -2.21 -43.94
CA GLY A 100 18.48 -3.66 -43.70
C GLY A 100 18.76 -4.12 -42.26
N HIS A 101 19.34 -3.26 -41.42
CA HIS A 101 19.67 -3.56 -40.01
C HIS A 101 18.75 -2.87 -39.00
N MET A 102 17.83 -2.01 -39.46
CA MET A 102 16.89 -1.24 -38.64
C MET A 102 15.81 -2.13 -37.98
N LEU A 103 15.54 -3.33 -38.51
CA LEU A 103 14.51 -4.26 -38.02
C LEU A 103 15.11 -5.56 -37.48
N ARG A 104 16.12 -5.48 -36.61
CA ARG A 104 16.53 -6.65 -35.83
C ARG A 104 15.61 -6.83 -34.64
N VAL A 105 14.80 -7.90 -34.68
CA VAL A 105 14.13 -8.42 -33.50
C VAL A 105 15.19 -9.00 -32.57
N PRO A 106 15.43 -8.41 -31.38
CA PRO A 106 16.26 -9.09 -30.39
C PRO A 106 15.51 -10.35 -29.96
N PHE A 107 16.24 -11.43 -29.68
CA PHE A 107 15.80 -12.72 -29.11
C PHE A 107 15.48 -13.90 -30.04
N THR A 108 15.61 -13.83 -31.37
CA THR A 108 15.46 -15.05 -32.20
C THR A 108 16.74 -15.87 -32.38
N ASP A 109 17.93 -15.30 -32.19
CA ASP A 109 19.21 -15.99 -32.47
C ASP A 109 19.85 -16.73 -31.28
N SER A 110 19.40 -16.53 -30.03
CA SER A 110 20.00 -17.22 -28.87
C SER A 110 19.48 -18.64 -28.64
N LEU A 111 18.35 -19.03 -29.25
CA LEU A 111 17.78 -20.38 -29.13
C LEU A 111 18.32 -21.38 -30.15
N ALA A 112 18.93 -20.94 -31.25
CA ALA A 112 19.40 -21.84 -32.32
C ALA A 112 20.77 -22.51 -32.03
N SER A 113 21.54 -22.02 -31.07
CA SER A 113 22.90 -22.53 -30.75
C SER A 113 22.90 -23.67 -29.71
N CYS A 114 21.82 -23.85 -28.95
CA CYS A 114 21.74 -24.87 -27.89
C CYS A 114 21.31 -26.28 -28.38
N GLY A 115 21.49 -26.60 -29.66
CA GLY A 115 20.94 -27.82 -30.28
C GLY A 115 21.92 -28.75 -30.99
N LYS A 116 23.22 -28.44 -31.06
CA LYS A 116 24.22 -29.31 -31.74
C LYS A 116 25.50 -29.48 -30.95
N ARG A 117 25.40 -30.17 -29.81
CA ARG A 117 26.55 -30.84 -29.18
C ARG A 117 26.05 -32.14 -28.55
N GLY A 118 26.13 -33.24 -29.31
CA GLY A 118 25.70 -34.56 -28.85
C GLY A 118 25.50 -35.57 -29.97
N ALA A 119 26.58 -35.96 -30.64
CA ALA A 119 26.87 -37.28 -31.23
C ALA A 119 28.16 -37.18 -32.04
#